data_AF-A0A6I6MYM5-F1
#
_entry.id   AF-A0A6I6MYM5-F1
#
_cell.length_a   1.000
_cell.length_b   1.000
_cell.length_c   1.000
_cell.angle_alpha   90.00
_cell.angle_beta   90.00
_cell.angle_gamma   90.00
#
_symmetry.space_group_name_H-M   'P 1'
#
loop_
_entity.id
_entity.type
_entity.pdbx_description
1 polymer ?
#
loop_
_entity_poly.entity_id
_entity_poly.type
_entity_poly.pdbx_seq_one_letter_code
_entity_poly.pdbx_strand_id
1 'polypeptide(L)'
;MKSVKELRRKAAKRTARTAPVYSTSEARANFAEALETTQLDSAVIGFDRYGRTVAALVPVEAIYMLAGLGGKIDAGIRQKIDRAARAFVAQVPNRIGKSIAKSAAKKKAAPKTAKAKARARNR
;
A
#
# COMPACT_ATOMS: atom_id res chain seq x y z
N MET A 1 -10.38 -3.85 -35.58
CA MET A 1 -10.59 -2.80 -34.55
C MET A 1 -10.67 -3.46 -33.18
N LYS A 2 -9.90 -3.02 -32.17
CA LYS A 2 -9.89 -3.64 -30.83
C LYS A 2 -11.20 -3.32 -30.08
N SER A 3 -11.73 -4.29 -29.35
CA SER A 3 -13.04 -4.14 -28.69
C SER A 3 -13.00 -3.09 -27.58
N VAL A 4 -14.05 -2.29 -27.45
CA VAL A 4 -14.23 -1.32 -26.34
C VAL A 4 -14.10 -2.00 -24.98
N LYS A 5 -14.48 -3.29 -24.89
CA LYS A 5 -14.34 -4.10 -23.68
C LYS A 5 -12.86 -4.38 -23.34
N GLU A 6 -12.01 -4.57 -24.34
CA GLU A 6 -10.56 -4.71 -24.15
C GLU A 6 -9.91 -3.39 -23.76
N LEU A 7 -10.34 -2.27 -24.34
CA LEU A 7 -9.85 -0.93 -23.96
C LEU A 7 -10.21 -0.63 -22.50
N ARG A 8 -11.44 -0.90 -22.08
CA ARG A 8 -11.87 -0.77 -20.67
C ARG A 8 -11.11 -1.71 -19.74
N ARG A 9 -10.86 -2.96 -20.15
CA ARG A 9 -10.08 -3.93 -19.36
C ARG A 9 -8.61 -3.53 -19.24
N LYS A 10 -8.01 -2.92 -20.27
CA LYS A 10 -6.62 -2.45 -20.28
C LYS A 10 -6.45 -1.15 -19.49
N ALA A 11 -7.42 -0.25 -19.52
CA ALA A 11 -7.50 0.92 -18.65
C ALA A 11 -7.66 0.51 -17.18
N ALA A 12 -8.57 -0.42 -16.88
CA ALA A 12 -8.72 -1.02 -15.56
C ALA A 12 -7.46 -1.77 -15.08
N LYS A 13 -6.72 -2.41 -15.99
CA LYS A 13 -5.41 -3.02 -15.69
C LYS A 13 -4.31 -2.00 -15.43
N ARG A 14 -4.40 -0.79 -15.99
CA ARG A 14 -3.49 0.33 -15.72
C ARG A 14 -3.78 0.96 -14.36
N THR A 15 -5.04 1.17 -14.01
CA THR A 15 -5.42 1.62 -12.66
C THR A 15 -5.25 0.55 -11.58
N ALA A 16 -5.18 -0.74 -11.96
CA ALA A 16 -4.85 -1.85 -11.06
C ALA A 16 -3.34 -2.16 -10.96
N ARG A 17 -2.48 -1.46 -11.71
CA ARG A 17 -1.02 -1.58 -11.55
C ARG A 17 -0.61 -0.70 -10.38
N THR A 18 -0.36 -1.37 -9.26
CA THR A 18 0.73 -1.12 -8.30
C THR A 18 0.93 0.32 -7.85
N ALA A 19 0.87 0.54 -6.52
CA ALA A 19 1.36 1.72 -5.81
C ALA A 19 2.48 2.40 -6.62
N PRO A 20 2.27 3.65 -7.07
CA PRO A 20 3.05 4.22 -8.14
C PRO A 20 4.46 4.48 -7.63
N VAL A 21 5.36 3.52 -7.83
CA VAL A 21 6.79 3.70 -7.62
C VAL A 21 7.35 4.09 -8.96
N TYR A 22 7.87 5.31 -9.04
CA TYR A 22 8.54 5.84 -10.22
C TYR A 22 10.04 5.84 -10.00
N SER A 23 10.83 5.64 -11.06
CA SER A 23 12.25 5.96 -10.98
C SER A 23 12.44 7.45 -10.71
N THR A 24 13.55 7.85 -10.09
CA THR A 24 13.86 9.27 -9.84
C THR A 24 13.84 10.13 -11.11
N SER A 25 14.22 9.54 -12.25
CA SER A 25 14.21 10.25 -13.54
C SER A 25 12.79 10.50 -14.05
N GLU A 26 11.93 9.48 -13.99
CA GLU A 26 10.51 9.60 -14.36
C GLU A 26 9.75 10.53 -13.41
N ALA A 27 10.04 10.42 -12.11
CA ALA A 27 9.47 11.28 -11.09
C ALA A 27 9.80 12.75 -11.31
N ARG A 28 11.04 13.07 -11.72
CA ARG A 28 11.45 14.44 -12.03
C ARG A 28 10.74 14.97 -13.27
N ALA A 29 10.59 14.15 -14.30
CA ALA A 29 9.91 14.53 -15.54
C ALA A 29 8.41 14.81 -15.32
N ASN A 30 7.77 14.07 -14.42
CA ASN A 30 6.32 14.16 -14.17
C ASN A 30 5.99 14.71 -12.77
N PHE A 31 6.88 15.52 -12.19
CA PHE A 31 6.77 15.91 -10.78
C PHE A 31 5.50 16.72 -10.50
N ALA A 32 5.11 17.60 -11.44
CA ALA A 32 3.89 18.41 -11.30
C ALA A 32 2.63 17.54 -11.24
N GLU A 33 2.50 16.54 -12.12
CA GLU A 33 1.39 15.59 -12.13
C GLU A 33 1.37 14.74 -10.85
N ALA A 34 2.56 14.32 -10.38
CA ALA A 34 2.69 13.57 -9.13
C ALA A 34 2.25 14.39 -7.91
N LEU A 35 2.53 15.71 -7.88
CA LEU A 35 2.07 16.62 -6.83
C LEU A 35 0.55 16.76 -6.85
N GLU A 36 -0.03 17.01 -8.03
CA GLU A 36 -1.48 17.15 -8.19
C GLU A 36 -2.22 15.88 -7.76
N THR A 37 -1.74 14.71 -8.20
CA THR A 37 -2.28 13.40 -7.80
C THR A 37 -2.17 13.17 -6.29
N THR A 38 -1.03 13.53 -5.69
CA THR A 38 -0.83 13.38 -4.24
C THR A 38 -1.81 14.24 -3.46
N GLN A 39 -2.03 15.48 -3.89
CA GLN A 39 -2.90 16.43 -3.21
C GLN A 39 -4.39 16.08 -3.37
N LEU A 40 -4.84 15.86 -4.61
CA LEU A 40 -6.26 15.64 -4.90
C LEU A 40 -6.75 14.27 -4.41
N ASP A 41 -5.96 13.22 -4.62
CA ASP A 41 -6.37 11.85 -4.31
C ASP A 41 -5.87 11.35 -2.95
N SER A 42 -5.12 12.17 -2.22
CA SER A 42 -4.40 11.75 -1.00
C SER A 42 -3.51 10.53 -1.25
N ALA A 43 -2.89 10.48 -2.44
CA ALA A 43 -2.09 9.35 -2.89
C ALA A 43 -0.72 9.31 -2.21
N VAL A 44 -0.11 8.12 -2.16
CA VAL A 44 1.28 7.93 -1.71
C VAL A 44 2.08 7.37 -2.87
N ILE A 45 3.07 8.14 -3.33
CA ILE A 45 3.85 7.84 -4.53
C ILE A 45 5.29 7.54 -4.12
N GLY A 46 5.86 6.43 -4.55
CA GLY A 46 7.23 6.05 -4.25
C GLY A 46 8.22 6.56 -5.28
N PHE A 47 9.45 6.79 -4.86
CA PHE A 47 10.57 7.06 -5.74
C PHE A 47 11.65 6.00 -5.55
N ASP A 48 12.03 5.34 -6.64
CA ASP A 48 13.13 4.40 -6.66
C ASP A 48 14.38 4.97 -7.32
N ARG A 49 15.52 4.43 -6.88
CA ARG A 49 16.82 4.62 -7.51
C ARG A 49 17.45 3.25 -7.68
N TYR A 50 17.74 2.89 -8.93
CA TYR A 50 18.31 1.58 -9.29
C TYR A 50 17.47 0.40 -8.76
N GLY A 51 16.14 0.48 -8.87
CA GLY A 51 15.23 -0.59 -8.44
C GLY A 51 15.05 -0.71 -6.92
N ARG A 52 15.48 0.28 -6.14
CA ARG A 52 15.24 0.37 -4.70
C ARG A 52 14.47 1.63 -4.36
N THR A 53 13.33 1.49 -3.70
CA THR A 53 12.56 2.65 -3.22
C THR A 53 13.32 3.38 -2.12
N VAL A 54 13.61 4.66 -2.36
CA VAL A 54 14.42 5.53 -1.48
C VAL A 54 13.53 6.49 -0.69
N ALA A 55 12.49 7.03 -1.33
CA ALA A 55 11.61 8.03 -0.74
C ALA A 55 10.17 7.82 -1.20
N ALA A 56 9.24 8.54 -0.57
CA ALA A 56 7.87 8.64 -1.02
C ALA A 56 7.38 10.08 -0.93
N LEU A 57 6.59 10.50 -1.91
CA LEU A 57 5.78 11.71 -1.89
C LEU A 57 4.46 11.40 -1.18
N VAL A 58 4.12 12.24 -0.22
CA VAL A 58 2.93 12.13 0.62
C VAL A 58 2.25 13.48 0.76
N PRO A 59 0.93 13.53 1.02
CA PRO A 59 0.24 14.77 1.35
C PRO A 59 0.79 15.38 2.64
N VAL A 60 0.72 16.70 2.79
CA VAL A 60 1.20 17.40 4.00
C VAL A 60 0.44 16.93 5.25
N GLU A 61 -0.84 16.57 5.08
CA GLU A 61 -1.70 15.97 6.10
C GLU A 61 -1.11 14.69 6.67
N ALA A 62 -0.43 13.89 5.85
CA ALA A 62 0.25 12.68 6.33
C ALA A 62 1.39 13.04 7.31
N ILE A 63 2.08 14.16 7.10
CA ILE A 63 3.12 14.64 8.03
C ILE A 63 2.49 15.07 9.35
N TYR A 64 1.36 15.79 9.33
CA TYR A 64 0.62 16.13 10.54
C TYR A 64 0.11 14.88 11.28
N MET A 65 -0.32 13.84 10.56
CA MET A 65 -0.66 12.55 11.16
C MET A 65 0.54 11.91 11.87
N LEU A 66 1.72 11.90 11.24
CA LEU A 66 2.96 11.38 11.84
C LEU A 66 3.40 12.19 13.06
N ALA A 67 3.11 13.49 13.09
CA ALA A 67 3.36 14.37 14.23
C ALA A 67 2.35 14.21 15.38
N GLY A 68 1.42 13.23 15.31
CA GLY A 68 0.39 13.01 16.32
C GLY A 68 -0.78 14.00 16.25
N LEU A 69 -0.79 14.89 15.25
CA LEU A 69 -1.86 15.88 15.03
C LEU A 69 -2.98 15.36 14.14
N GLY A 70 -3.02 14.05 13.86
CA GLY A 70 -4.04 13.44 13.00
C GLY A 70 -5.49 13.71 13.46
N GLY A 71 -5.72 13.93 14.76
CA GLY A 71 -7.04 14.31 15.29
C GLY A 71 -7.57 15.66 14.79
N LYS A 72 -6.70 16.54 14.28
CA LYS A 72 -7.05 17.84 13.70
C LYS A 72 -7.38 17.77 12.22
N ILE A 73 -7.17 16.62 11.59
CA ILE A 73 -7.46 16.38 10.17
C ILE A 73 -8.82 15.71 10.04
N ASP A 74 -9.56 16.11 9.00
CA ASP A 74 -10.81 15.46 8.61
C ASP A 74 -10.68 13.93 8.60
N ALA A 75 -11.68 13.24 9.15
CA ALA A 75 -11.66 11.80 9.31
C ALA A 75 -11.64 11.06 7.96
N GLY A 76 -12.29 11.60 6.94
CA GLY A 76 -12.30 11.03 5.59
C GLY A 76 -10.92 11.10 4.93
N ILE A 77 -10.25 12.25 5.03
CA ILE A 77 -8.87 12.43 4.53
C ILE A 77 -7.92 11.47 5.25
N ARG A 78 -8.01 11.38 6.58
CA ARG A 78 -7.21 10.45 7.38
C ARG A 78 -7.33 9.00 6.90
N GLN A 79 -8.56 8.54 6.66
CA GLN A 79 -8.81 7.18 6.18
C GLN A 79 -8.25 6.93 4.77
N LYS A 80 -8.33 7.93 3.88
CA LYS A 80 -7.75 7.84 2.53
C LYS A 80 -6.24 7.68 2.61
N ILE A 81 -5.58 8.54 3.38
CA ILE A 81 -4.12 8.51 3.60
C ILE A 81 -3.71 7.17 4.22
N ASP A 82 -4.40 6.70 5.25
CA ASP A 82 -4.13 5.41 5.88
C ASP A 82 -4.25 4.24 4.90
N ARG A 83 -5.27 4.25 4.05
CA ARG A 83 -5.47 3.22 3.03
C ARG A 83 -4.34 3.26 1.99
N ALA A 84 -3.98 4.44 1.50
CA ALA A 84 -2.92 4.62 0.52
C ALA A 84 -1.55 4.21 1.10
N ALA A 85 -1.24 4.62 2.32
CA ALA A 85 -0.01 4.25 3.03
C ALA A 85 0.10 2.73 3.25
N ARG A 86 -1.00 2.06 3.66
CA ARG A 86 -1.03 0.60 3.81
C ARG A 86 -0.82 -0.11 2.48
N ALA A 87 -1.44 0.37 1.41
CA ALA A 87 -1.26 -0.18 0.07
C ALA A 87 0.19 -0.03 -0.41
N PHE A 88 0.79 1.12 -0.16
CA PHE A 88 2.20 1.40 -0.47
C PHE A 88 3.14 0.45 0.28
N VAL A 89 2.99 0.32 1.59
CA VAL A 89 3.83 -0.56 2.43
C VAL A 89 3.71 -2.03 2.03
N ALA A 90 2.52 -2.48 1.60
CA ALA A 90 2.33 -3.85 1.13
C ALA A 90 3.10 -4.17 -0.16
N GLN A 91 3.43 -3.15 -0.96
CA GLN A 91 4.00 -3.31 -2.29
C GLN A 91 5.48 -2.92 -2.37
N VAL A 92 5.96 -2.07 -1.45
CA VAL A 92 7.35 -1.60 -1.44
C VAL A 92 8.21 -2.46 -0.51
N PRO A 93 9.13 -3.29 -1.05
CA PRO A 93 10.03 -4.10 -0.26
C PRO A 93 11.17 -3.23 0.31
N ASN A 94 10.95 -2.57 1.44
CA ASN A 94 12.03 -1.87 2.15
C ASN A 94 12.75 -2.80 3.15
N ARG A 95 13.93 -2.43 3.67
CA ARG A 95 14.72 -3.21 4.66
C ARG A 95 13.87 -3.71 5.85
N ILE A 96 12.88 -2.92 6.26
CA ILE A 96 11.94 -3.24 7.34
C ILE A 96 10.76 -4.10 6.82
N GLY A 97 10.37 -3.97 5.55
CA GLY A 97 9.28 -4.72 4.92
C GLY A 97 9.49 -6.24 4.90
N LYS A 98 10.73 -6.72 4.76
CA LYS A 98 11.04 -8.17 4.92
C LYS A 98 10.77 -8.67 6.35
N SER A 99 10.91 -7.82 7.36
CA SER A 99 10.63 -8.13 8.77
C SER A 99 9.13 -8.00 9.09
N ILE A 100 8.48 -6.93 8.64
CA ILE A 100 7.06 -6.66 8.89
C ILE A 100 6.17 -7.66 8.12
N ALA A 101 6.47 -7.98 6.87
CA ALA A 101 5.72 -8.98 6.11
C ALA A 101 5.82 -10.38 6.75
N LYS A 102 6.99 -10.75 7.30
CA LYS A 102 7.17 -11.99 8.07
C LYS A 102 6.38 -11.97 9.40
N SER A 103 6.31 -10.84 10.08
CA SER A 103 5.57 -10.68 11.33
C SER A 103 4.04 -10.73 11.11
N ALA A 104 3.55 -10.11 10.04
CA ALA A 104 2.14 -10.17 9.63
C ALA A 104 1.72 -11.58 9.17
N ALA A 105 2.60 -12.31 8.47
CA ALA A 105 2.37 -13.71 8.10
C ALA A 105 2.34 -14.64 9.32
N LYS A 106 3.22 -14.41 10.31
CA LYS A 106 3.20 -15.16 11.58
C LYS A 106 1.93 -14.94 12.40
N LYS A 107 1.34 -13.74 12.39
CA LYS A 107 0.06 -13.48 13.10
C LYS A 107 -1.17 -14.15 12.47
N LYS A 108 -1.10 -14.60 11.21
CA LYS A 108 -2.17 -15.39 10.56
C LYS A 108 -2.04 -16.90 10.76
N ALA A 109 -0.93 -17.37 11.34
CA ALA A 109 -0.76 -18.76 11.72
C ALA A 109 -1.12 -18.96 13.20
N ALA A 110 -2.40 -18.78 13.54
CA ALA A 110 -2.92 -19.29 14.81
C ALA A 110 -2.97 -20.84 14.75
N PRO A 111 -2.65 -21.55 15.84
CA PRO A 111 -2.42 -22.98 15.83
C PRO A 111 -3.73 -23.72 15.57
N LYS A 112 -3.72 -24.67 14.63
CA LYS A 112 -4.79 -25.67 14.49
C LYS A 112 -4.95 -26.37 15.84
N THR A 113 -6.11 -26.17 16.44
CA THR A 113 -6.57 -26.82 17.67
C THR A 113 -6.26 -28.32 17.64
N ALA A 114 -5.52 -28.77 18.65
CA ALA A 114 -5.34 -30.18 18.94
C ALA A 114 -6.71 -30.80 19.25
N LYS A 115 -7.28 -31.54 18.29
CA LYS A 115 -8.45 -32.39 18.55
C LYS A 115 -7.98 -33.58 19.38
N ALA A 116 -8.21 -33.48 20.69
CA ALA A 116 -8.15 -34.57 21.64
C ALA A 116 -9.02 -35.73 21.12
N LYS A 117 -8.38 -36.85 20.79
CA LYS A 117 -9.07 -38.12 20.51
C LYS A 117 -9.22 -38.86 21.84
N ALA A 118 -10.17 -38.41 22.66
CA ALA A 118 -10.67 -39.20 23.78
C ALA A 118 -11.39 -40.42 23.19
N ARG A 119 -10.68 -41.55 23.12
CA ARG A 119 -11.28 -42.81 22.70
C ARG A 119 -12.13 -43.32 23.86
N ALA A 120 -13.43 -43.20 23.67
CA ALA A 120 -14.46 -43.66 24.58
C ALA A 120 -14.31 -45.15 24.90
N ARG A 121 -14.46 -45.47 26.19
CA ARG A 121 -14.96 -46.74 26.70
C ARG A 121 -16.24 -47.11 25.91
N ASN A 122 -16.24 -48.27 25.27
CA ASN A 122 -17.38 -49.19 25.16
C ASN A 122 -17.03 -50.40 24.28
N ARG A 123 -16.60 -51.48 24.92
CA ARG A 123 -17.17 -52.83 24.85
C ARG A 123 -16.24 -53.80 25.58
#